data_AF-A0A2E0UIA6-F1
#
_entry.id   AF-A0A2E0UIA6-F1
#
_cell.length_a   1.000
_cell.length_b   1.000
_cell.length_c   1.000
_cell.angle_alpha   90.00
_cell.angle_beta   90.00
_cell.angle_gamma   90.00
#
_symmetry.space_group_name_H-M   'P 1'
#
loop_
_entity.id
_entity.type
_entity.pdbx_description
1 polymer ?
#
loop_
_entity_poly.entity_id
_entity_poly.type
_entity_poly.pdbx_seq_one_letter_code
_entity_poly.pdbx_strand_id
1 'polypeptide(L)'
;MSKKIVAKTGSYTNTNGETKNQWTTIGVLMSNDNGEYILLDPAIDLAGVMMKQRIVDQKAGKKPAGDMVMCSVFENDNNKSDDVPGFEDDAPF
;
A
#
# COMPACT_ATOMS: atom_id res chain seq x y z
N MET A 1 0.84 -17.28 6.92
CA MET A 1 0.18 -15.94 6.88
C MET A 1 0.84 -15.11 5.79
N SER A 2 0.10 -14.30 5.02
CA SER A 2 0.68 -13.38 4.05
C SER A 2 0.51 -11.92 4.50
N LYS A 3 1.56 -11.12 4.32
CA LYS A 3 1.56 -9.67 4.57
C LYS A 3 1.99 -8.97 3.29
N LYS A 4 1.39 -7.83 2.97
CA LYS A 4 1.78 -7.01 1.81
C LYS A 4 3.03 -6.23 2.14
N ILE A 5 3.98 -6.19 1.21
CA ILE A 5 5.09 -5.25 1.25
C ILE A 5 4.68 -4.07 0.37
N VAL A 6 4.72 -2.87 0.93
CA VAL A 6 4.32 -1.64 0.24
C VAL A 6 5.41 -0.59 0.34
N ALA A 7 5.50 0.28 -0.66
CA ALA A 7 6.38 1.45 -0.64
C ALA A 7 5.53 2.72 -0.73
N LYS A 8 5.92 3.76 0.03
CA LYS A 8 5.31 5.09 -0.13
C LYS A 8 5.76 5.68 -1.47
N THR A 9 4.83 5.95 -2.37
CA THR A 9 5.15 6.46 -3.72
C THR A 9 4.56 7.84 -3.99
N GLY A 10 3.78 8.37 -3.06
CA GLY A 10 3.16 9.67 -3.21
C GLY A 10 2.37 10.11 -1.98
N SER A 11 1.60 11.16 -2.18
CA SER A 11 0.57 11.64 -1.27
C SER A 11 -0.56 12.27 -2.07
N TYR A 12 -1.78 12.16 -1.56
CA TYR A 12 -2.97 12.77 -2.15
C TYR A 12 -3.81 13.42 -1.07
N THR A 13 -4.56 14.45 -1.44
CA THR A 13 -5.54 15.08 -0.55
C THR A 13 -6.87 14.37 -0.72
N ASN A 14 -7.48 13.94 0.38
CA ASN A 14 -8.82 13.35 0.34
C ASN A 14 -9.90 14.45 0.30
N THR A 15 -11.16 14.05 0.11
CA THR A 15 -12.31 14.96 0.09
C THR A 15 -12.47 15.79 1.37
N ASN A 16 -11.91 15.32 2.48
CA ASN A 16 -11.93 16.00 3.78
C ASN A 16 -10.79 17.01 3.96
N GLY A 17 -9.94 17.21 2.94
CA GLY A 17 -8.81 18.14 2.99
C GLY A 17 -7.55 17.59 3.67
N GLU A 18 -7.55 16.31 4.07
CA GLU A 18 -6.41 15.67 4.73
C GLU A 18 -5.41 15.13 3.70
N THR A 19 -4.12 15.36 3.96
CA THR A 19 -3.04 14.74 3.16
C THR A 19 -2.84 13.30 3.60
N LYS A 20 -3.10 12.34 2.70
CA LYS A 20 -2.87 10.91 2.90
C LYS A 20 -1.69 10.43 2.07
N ASN A 21 -1.01 9.41 2.59
CA ASN A 21 0.08 8.75 1.87
C ASN A 21 -0.50 7.84 0.78
N GLN A 22 0.13 7.85 -0.39
CA GLN A 22 -0.12 6.88 -1.45
C GLN A 22 0.90 5.74 -1.32
N TRP A 23 0.38 4.52 -1.30
CA TRP A 23 1.16 3.29 -1.16
C TRP A 23 1.06 2.46 -2.43
N THR A 24 2.19 1.90 -2.86
CA THR A 24 2.25 0.93 -3.97
C THR A 24 2.70 -0.40 -3.40
N THR A 25 1.92 -1.46 -3.61
CA THR A 25 2.32 -2.82 -3.26
C THR A 25 3.51 -3.22 -4.11
N ILE A 26 4.56 -3.75 -3.48
CA ILE A 26 5.76 -4.22 -4.16
C ILE A 26 6.02 -5.72 -4.10
N GLY A 27 5.23 -6.41 -3.29
CA GLY A 27 5.34 -7.84 -3.11
C GLY A 27 4.56 -8.31 -1.91
N VAL A 28 4.81 -9.54 -1.51
CA VAL A 28 4.23 -10.16 -0.33
C VAL A 28 5.32 -10.84 0.48
N LEU A 29 5.22 -10.69 1.80
CA LEU A 29 5.96 -11.46 2.78
C LEU A 29 5.11 -12.67 3.14
N MET A 30 5.69 -13.86 3.03
CA MET A 30 5.05 -15.11 3.40
C MET A 30 5.85 -15.79 4.49
N SER A 31 5.14 -16.42 5.42
CA SER A 31 5.71 -17.15 6.55
C SER A 31 5.10 -18.54 6.59
N ASN A 32 5.97 -19.57 6.65
CA ASN A 32 5.63 -20.97 6.82
C ASN A 32 6.63 -21.66 7.78
N ASP A 33 6.49 -22.97 7.97
CA ASP A 33 7.34 -23.75 8.89
C ASP A 33 8.83 -23.75 8.51
N ASN A 34 9.17 -23.42 7.26
CA ASN A 34 10.54 -23.32 6.77
C ASN A 34 11.12 -21.90 6.87
N GLY A 35 10.36 -20.95 7.44
CA GLY A 35 10.79 -19.57 7.65
C GLY A 35 10.02 -18.54 6.81
N GLU A 36 10.57 -17.33 6.76
CA GLU A 36 9.99 -16.21 6.05
C GLU A 36 10.66 -16.00 4.69
N TYR A 37 9.86 -15.70 3.67
CA TYR A 37 10.35 -15.39 2.34
C TYR A 37 9.47 -14.34 1.66
N ILE A 38 10.05 -13.67 0.68
CA ILE A 38 9.41 -12.59 -0.05
C ILE A 38 9.18 -13.03 -1.49
N LEU A 39 7.97 -12.77 -2.00
CA LEU A 39 7.70 -12.75 -3.43
C LEU A 39 7.60 -11.29 -3.86
N LEU A 40 8.51 -10.86 -4.74
CA LEU A 40 8.49 -9.51 -5.34
C LEU A 40 7.69 -9.53 -6.63
N ASP A 41 6.92 -8.48 -6.88
CA ASP A 41 6.24 -8.29 -8.15
C ASP A 41 7.28 -7.95 -9.23
N PRO A 42 7.45 -8.80 -10.27
CA PRO A 42 8.45 -8.58 -11.32
C PRO A 42 8.16 -7.35 -12.17
N ALA A 43 6.94 -6.81 -12.16
CA ALA A 43 6.58 -5.61 -12.91
C ALA A 43 7.10 -4.31 -12.27
N ILE A 44 7.73 -4.39 -11.09
CA ILE A 44 8.14 -3.20 -10.36
C ILE A 44 9.53 -2.72 -10.71
N ASP A 45 9.59 -1.43 -11.02
CA ASP A 45 10.82 -0.65 -11.08
C ASP A 45 11.15 -0.04 -9.70
N LEU A 46 12.08 -0.68 -8.99
CA LEU A 46 12.56 -0.23 -7.68
C LEU A 46 13.29 1.12 -7.76
N ALA A 47 13.94 1.44 -8.88
CA ALA A 47 14.61 2.74 -9.06
C ALA A 47 13.56 3.86 -9.18
N GLY A 48 12.48 3.61 -9.93
CA GLY A 48 11.33 4.49 -10.00
C GLY A 48 10.64 4.71 -8.65
N VAL A 49 10.52 3.66 -7.83
CA VAL A 49 10.00 3.77 -6.45
C VAL A 49 10.90 4.65 -5.59
N MET A 50 12.21 4.45 -5.63
CA MET A 50 13.18 5.26 -4.88
C MET A 50 13.11 6.73 -5.27
N MET A 51 13.03 7.03 -6.58
CA MET A 51 12.90 8.41 -7.07
C MET A 51 11.64 9.09 -6.52
N LYS A 52 10.50 8.38 -6.53
CA LYS A 52 9.25 8.89 -5.97
C LYS A 52 9.37 9.17 -4.47
N GLN A 53 10.02 8.31 -3.70
CA GLN A 53 10.26 8.53 -2.27
C GLN A 53 11.07 9.80 -2.01
N ARG A 54 12.13 10.00 -2.78
CA ARG A 54 12.96 11.22 -2.68
C ARG A 54 12.14 12.48 -2.99
N ILE A 55 11.32 12.47 -4.03
CA ILE A 55 10.42 13.59 -4.37
C ILE A 55 9.45 13.86 -3.22
N VAL A 56 8.87 12.82 -2.64
CA VAL A 56 7.93 12.92 -1.51
C VAL A 56 8.61 13.53 -0.28
N ASP A 57 9.81 13.06 0.07
CA ASP A 57 10.55 13.57 1.22
C ASP A 57 10.96 15.02 1.03
N GLN A 58 11.44 15.38 -0.16
CA GLN A 58 11.77 16.77 -0.53
C GLN A 58 10.55 17.69 -0.39
N LYS A 59 9.38 17.28 -0.90
CA LYS A 59 8.13 18.04 -0.74
C LYS A 59 7.70 18.21 0.72
N ALA A 60 8.03 17.24 1.57
CA ALA A 60 7.76 17.30 3.00
C ALA A 60 8.84 18.05 3.80
N GLY A 61 9.85 18.63 3.14
CA GLY A 61 10.99 19.28 3.80
C GLY A 61 11.89 18.32 4.59
N LYS A 62 11.80 17.03 4.30
CA LYS A 62 12.60 15.97 4.94
C LYS A 62 13.86 15.71 4.13
N LYS A 63 14.88 15.16 4.79
CA LYS A 63 16.02 14.61 4.08
C LYS A 63 15.54 13.45 3.20
N PRO A 64 15.94 13.40 1.92
CA PRO A 64 15.51 12.34 1.01
C PRO A 64 15.95 10.97 1.55
N ALA A 65 15.09 9.97 1.33
CA ALA A 65 15.44 8.56 1.51
C ALA A 65 16.81 8.25 0.87
N GLY A 66 17.63 7.48 1.59
CA GLY A 66 19.03 7.18 1.26
C GLY A 66 19.19 6.30 0.02
N ASP A 67 20.13 5.37 0.04
CA ASP A 67 20.46 4.53 -1.12
C ASP A 67 19.57 3.28 -1.26
N MET A 68 18.51 3.19 -0.46
CA MET A 68 17.60 2.03 -0.39
C MET A 68 16.14 2.46 -0.54
N VAL A 69 15.31 1.56 -1.10
CA VAL A 69 13.85 1.72 -1.11
C VAL A 69 13.31 1.43 0.28
N MET A 70 12.55 2.36 0.84
CA MET A 70 11.86 2.14 2.10
C MET A 70 10.56 1.38 1.88
N CYS A 71 10.39 0.28 2.60
CA CYS A 71 9.22 -0.57 2.52
C CYS A 71 8.51 -0.66 3.87
N SER A 72 7.20 -0.80 3.86
CA SER A 72 6.37 -1.09 5.03
C SER A 72 5.67 -2.43 4.82
N VAL A 73 5.43 -3.14 5.91
CA VAL A 73 4.72 -4.43 5.89
C VAL A 73 3.32 -4.21 6.44
N PHE A 74 2.31 -4.40 5.61
CA PHE A 74 0.91 -4.30 5.99
C PHE A 74 0.31 -5.68 6.12
N GLU A 75 -0.47 -5.90 7.17
CA GLU A 75 -1.23 -7.14 7.31
C GLU A 75 -2.31 -7.19 6.24
N ASN A 76 -2.59 -8.38 5.73
CA ASN A 76 -3.71 -8.56 4.83
C ASN A 76 -4.98 -8.53 5.68
N ASP A 77 -5.61 -7.36 5.80
CA ASP A 77 -6.91 -7.18 6.45
C ASP A 77 -7.98 -7.94 5.65
N ASN A 78 -8.08 -9.25 5.86
CA ASN A 78 -9.14 -10.11 5.37
C ASN A 78 -10.44 -9.96 6.20
N ASN A 79 -10.66 -8.81 6.85
CA ASN A 79 -11.76 -8.62 7.79
C ASN A 79 -12.51 -7.29 7.61
N LYS A 80 -12.94 -7.03 6.37
CA LYS A 80 -14.17 -6.28 6.11
C LYS A 80 -15.02 -7.06 5.13
N SER A 81 -15.80 -8.00 5.67
CA SER A 81 -17.07 -8.37 5.07
C SER A 81 -17.96 -7.15 5.18
N ASP A 82 -17.99 -6.31 4.15
CA ASP A 82 -19.07 -5.35 4.01
C ASP A 82 -20.33 -6.18 3.71
N ASP A 83 -21.11 -6.40 4.77
CA ASP A 83 -22.48 -6.90 4.74
C ASP A 83 -23.24 -6.05 3.70
N VAL A 84 -23.56 -6.65 2.55
CA VAL A 84 -24.39 -6.00 1.53
C VAL A 84 -25.80 -5.98 2.11
N PRO A 85 -26.38 -4.81 2.45
CA PRO A 85 -27.77 -4.78 2.84
C PRO A 85 -28.58 -5.20 1.63
N GLY A 86 -29.40 -6.24 1.80
CA GLY A 86 -30.29 -6.72 0.76
C GLY A 86 -31.10 -5.57 0.17
N PHE A 87 -31.13 -5.48 -1.16
CA PHE A 87 -32.14 -4.68 -1.84
C PHE A 87 -33.49 -5.37 -1.61
N GLU A 88 -34.33 -4.77 -0.77
CA GLU A 88 -35.76 -5.08 -0.79
C GLU A 88 -36.32 -4.62 -2.13
N ASP A 89 -36.63 -5.62 -2.96
CA ASP A 89 -37.28 -5.48 -4.25
C ASP A 89 -38.78 -5.22 -4.01
N ASP A 90 -39.13 -3.98 -3.66
CA ASP A 90 -40.53 -3.55 -3.51
C ASP A 90 -40.76 -2.18 -4.16
N ALA A 91 -40.89 -2.21 -5.48
CA ALA A 91 -41.82 -1.33 -6.20
C ALA A 91 -42.37 -2.13 -7.39
N PRO A 92 -43.70 -2.30 -7.51
CA PRO A 92 -44.52 -1.19 -8.03
C PRO A 92 -46.01 -1.22 -7.60
N PHE A 93 -46.46 -0.23 -6.82
CA PHE A 93 -47.81 0.34 -6.88
C PHE A 93 -47.76 1.83 -6.52
#